data_AF-A0A1Y3ECQ6-F1
#
_entry.id   AF-A0A1Y3ECQ6-F1
#
_cell.length_a   1.000
_cell.length_b   1.000
_cell.length_c   1.000
_cell.angle_alpha   90.00
_cell.angle_beta   90.00
_cell.angle_gamma   90.00
#
_symmetry.space_group_name_H-M   'P 1'
#
loop_
_entity.id
_entity.type
_entity.pdbx_description
1 polymer ?
#
loop_
_entity_poly.entity_id
_entity_poly.type
_entity_poly.pdbx_seq_one_letter_code
_entity_poly.pdbx_strand_id
1 'polypeptide(L)'
;MRLNDIQYGSFVCRVLYKHVFAACDVAEAIAGLLYFDKQKSTKARFLEAMDCLNLSRTTAVYRGVQLYQAFLKAVNRDVQQMLCDGSLMSNCPILHCRVNQ
;
A
#
# COMPACT_ATOMS: atom_id res chain seq x y z
N MET A 1 -0.23 0.63 -21.22
CA MET A 1 -0.19 1.88 -20.44
C MET A 1 0.98 2.70 -20.96
N ARG A 2 0.75 3.92 -21.46
CA ARG A 2 1.88 4.80 -21.82
C ARG A 2 2.42 5.40 -20.52
N LEU A 3 3.72 5.50 -20.36
CA LEU A 3 4.36 6.00 -19.13
C LEU A 3 4.25 7.53 -18.96
N ASN A 4 3.46 8.21 -19.79
CA ASN A 4 3.36 9.67 -19.83
C ASN A 4 2.70 10.25 -18.57
N ASP A 5 1.91 9.45 -17.86
CA ASP A 5 1.14 9.90 -16.68
C ASP A 5 1.87 9.60 -15.35
N ILE A 6 3.15 9.21 -15.40
CA ILE A 6 3.92 8.90 -14.17
C ILE A 6 4.32 10.15 -13.38
N GLN A 7 4.40 11.31 -14.05
CA GLN A 7 4.70 12.59 -13.42
C GLN A 7 3.39 13.28 -13.02
N TYR A 8 3.28 13.64 -11.75
CA TYR A 8 2.14 14.36 -11.20
C TYR A 8 2.62 15.32 -10.11
N GLY A 9 1.85 16.39 -9.86
CA GLY A 9 2.12 17.32 -8.76
C GLY A 9 1.87 16.67 -7.42
N SER A 10 2.77 16.87 -6.45
CA SER A 10 2.67 16.27 -5.11
C SER A 10 3.16 17.25 -4.03
N PHE A 11 2.94 16.88 -2.77
CA PHE A 11 3.38 17.64 -1.59
C PHE A 11 4.44 16.86 -0.84
N VAL A 12 5.38 17.57 -0.23
CA VAL A 12 6.44 16.99 0.61
C VAL A 12 6.46 17.68 1.96
N CYS A 13 6.70 16.90 3.02
CA CYS A 13 6.89 17.41 4.37
C CYS A 13 8.32 17.12 4.83
N ARG A 14 9.00 18.13 5.40
CA ARG A 14 10.30 17.97 6.04
C ARG A 14 10.13 17.99 7.56
N VAL A 15 10.58 16.93 8.22
CA VAL A 15 10.39 16.71 9.66
C VAL A 15 11.76 16.59 10.34
N LEU A 16 11.96 17.37 11.40
CA LEU A 16 13.18 17.35 12.24
C LEU A 16 14.49 17.48 11.44
N TYR A 17 14.47 18.26 10.34
CA TYR A 17 15.60 18.50 9.45
C TYR A 17 16.23 17.25 8.76
N LYS A 18 15.76 16.04 9.07
CA LYS A 18 16.33 14.77 8.60
C LYS A 18 15.38 13.98 7.70
N HIS A 19 14.09 13.99 8.01
CA HIS A 19 13.11 13.17 7.32
C HIS A 19 12.39 13.99 6.27
N VAL A 20 12.30 13.45 5.05
CA VAL A 20 11.50 14.01 3.97
C VAL A 20 10.52 12.93 3.55
N PHE A 21 9.23 13.24 3.61
CA PHE A 21 8.16 12.32 3.23
C PHE A 21 7.30 12.96 2.15
N ALA A 22 7.05 12.25 1.06
CA ALA A 22 6.02 12.64 0.11
C ALA A 22 4.63 12.34 0.68
N ALA A 23 3.62 13.10 0.27
CA ALA A 23 2.25 12.88 0.71
C ALA A 23 1.77 11.45 0.40
N CYS A 24 2.17 10.91 -0.76
CA CYS A 24 1.86 9.53 -1.16
C CYS A 24 2.51 8.50 -0.23
N ASP A 25 3.79 8.68 0.15
CA ASP A 25 4.48 7.78 1.08
C ASP A 25 3.74 7.68 2.41
N VAL A 26 3.26 8.81 2.93
CA VAL A 26 2.51 8.86 4.20
C VAL A 26 1.13 8.21 4.05
N ALA A 27 0.41 8.49 2.97
CA ALA A 27 -0.90 7.88 2.70
C ALA A 27 -0.79 6.35 2.58
N GLU A 28 0.21 5.87 1.85
CA GLU A 28 0.52 4.44 1.70
C GLU A 28 0.96 3.82 3.03
N ALA A 29 1.73 4.54 3.85
CA ALA A 29 2.11 4.07 5.18
C ALA A 29 0.90 3.87 6.09
N ILE A 30 -0.06 4.80 6.07
CA ILE A 30 -1.31 4.70 6.83
C ILE A 30 -2.10 3.47 6.37
N ALA A 31 -2.23 3.25 5.06
CA ALA A 31 -2.87 2.04 4.52
C ALA A 31 -2.12 0.77 4.96
N GLY A 32 -0.78 0.81 4.93
CA GLY A 32 0.13 -0.21 5.46
C GLY A 32 -0.24 -0.66 6.86
N LEU A 33 -0.26 0.29 7.79
CA LEU A 33 -0.56 0.07 9.21
C LEU A 33 -2.01 -0.41 9.41
N LEU A 34 -2.96 0.23 8.73
CA LEU A 34 -4.39 -0.02 8.93
C LEU A 34 -4.81 -1.41 8.44
N TYR A 35 -4.33 -1.83 7.27
CA TYR A 35 -4.82 -3.04 6.60
C TYR A 35 -3.88 -4.24 6.70
N PHE A 36 -2.57 -4.03 6.76
CA PHE A 36 -1.60 -5.12 6.54
C PHE A 36 -0.79 -5.51 7.77
N ASP A 37 -0.94 -4.81 8.90
CA ASP A 37 -0.33 -5.22 10.18
C ASP A 37 -1.09 -6.36 10.87
N LYS A 38 -0.90 -7.59 10.41
CA LYS A 38 -1.61 -8.78 10.91
C LYS A 38 -1.34 -9.10 12.39
N GLN A 39 -0.36 -8.46 13.02
CA GLN A 39 0.00 -8.71 14.42
C GLN A 39 -0.89 -7.95 15.41
N LYS A 40 -1.70 -7.00 14.93
CA LYS A 40 -2.49 -6.10 15.77
C LYS A 40 -3.99 -6.25 15.53
N SER A 41 -4.77 -5.99 16.58
CA SER A 41 -6.23 -5.90 16.46
C SER A 41 -6.63 -4.71 15.58
N THR A 42 -7.82 -4.76 14.98
CA THR A 42 -8.33 -3.65 14.15
C THR A 42 -8.34 -2.31 14.89
N LYS A 43 -8.74 -2.29 16.16
CA LYS A 43 -8.69 -1.07 16.99
C LYS A 43 -7.26 -0.55 17.16
N ALA A 44 -6.31 -1.44 17.45
CA ALA A 44 -4.91 -1.05 17.63
C ALA A 44 -4.30 -0.52 16.34
N ARG A 45 -4.59 -1.16 15.20
CA ARG A 45 -4.18 -0.69 13.86
C ARG A 45 -4.73 0.69 13.54
N PHE A 46 -6.01 0.93 13.82
CA PHE A 46 -6.63 2.23 13.59
C PHE A 46 -5.96 3.34 14.40
N LEU A 47 -5.75 3.11 15.70
CA LEU A 47 -5.09 4.10 16.57
C LEU A 47 -3.65 4.38 16.12
N GLU A 48 -2.89 3.34 15.76
CA GLU A 48 -1.51 3.52 15.27
C GLU A 48 -1.46 4.24 13.92
N ALA A 49 -2.39 3.93 13.01
CA ALA A 49 -2.50 4.61 11.72
C ALA A 49 -2.83 6.11 11.90
N MET A 50 -3.68 6.45 12.87
CA MET A 50 -3.95 7.85 13.24
C MET A 50 -2.73 8.52 13.87
N ASP A 51 -2.04 7.82 14.77
CA ASP A 51 -0.81 8.30 15.39
C ASP A 51 0.33 8.56 14.39
N CYS A 52 0.32 7.86 13.24
CA CYS A 52 1.28 8.02 12.14
C CYS A 52 1.25 9.43 11.51
N LEU A 53 0.12 10.14 11.60
CA LEU A 53 -0.01 11.53 11.13
C LEU A 53 0.70 12.54 12.05
N ASN A 54 1.12 12.12 13.25
CA ASN A 54 1.85 12.98 14.16
C ASN A 54 3.33 13.08 13.73
N LEU A 55 3.81 14.31 13.51
CA LEU A 55 5.19 14.64 13.14
C LEU A 55 6.26 14.05 14.07
N SER A 56 5.92 13.76 15.33
CA SER A 56 6.84 13.14 16.30
C SER A 56 7.04 11.63 16.09
N ARG A 57 6.20 10.97 15.26
CA ARG A 57 6.16 9.51 15.11
C ARG A 57 6.64 9.04 13.73
N THR A 58 7.78 9.55 13.29
CA THR A 58 8.36 9.22 11.97
C THR A 58 8.65 7.73 11.78
N THR A 59 8.92 6.98 12.85
CA THR A 59 9.13 5.52 12.80
C THR A 59 7.90 4.75 12.35
N ALA A 60 6.69 5.21 12.70
CA ALA A 60 5.44 4.60 12.26
C ALA A 60 5.27 4.73 10.75
N VAL A 61 5.67 5.87 10.16
CA VAL A 61 5.65 6.09 8.71
C VAL A 61 6.54 5.05 8.00
N TYR A 62 7.78 4.89 8.43
CA TYR A 62 8.69 3.91 7.84
C TYR A 62 8.16 2.47 7.93
N ARG A 63 7.62 2.09 9.08
CA ARG A 63 7.00 0.77 9.28
C ARG A 63 5.80 0.58 8.36
N GLY A 64 4.94 1.58 8.25
CA GLY A 64 3.79 1.55 7.35
C GLY A 64 4.19 1.36 5.89
N VAL A 65 5.21 2.09 5.42
CA VAL A 65 5.75 1.92 4.06
C VAL A 65 6.24 0.49 3.84
N GLN A 66 6.96 -0.10 4.81
CA GLN A 66 7.43 -1.49 4.69
C GLN A 66 6.27 -2.49 4.56
N LEU A 67 5.21 -2.31 5.35
CA LEU A 67 4.01 -3.14 5.27
C LEU A 67 3.32 -3.01 3.91
N TYR A 68 3.17 -1.77 3.42
CA TYR A 68 2.56 -1.50 2.12
C TYR A 68 3.40 -2.08 0.96
N GLN A 69 4.72 -1.94 1.01
CA GLN A 69 5.63 -2.56 0.04
C GLN A 69 5.54 -4.09 0.02
N ALA A 70 5.44 -4.72 1.20
CA ALA A 70 5.25 -6.16 1.28
C ALA A 70 3.92 -6.60 0.63
N PHE A 71 2.85 -5.82 0.85
CA PHE A 71 1.57 -6.02 0.17
C PHE A 71 1.69 -5.88 -1.36
N LEU A 72 2.30 -4.80 -1.86
CA LEU A 72 2.49 -4.61 -3.32
C LEU A 72 3.27 -5.75 -3.97
N LYS A 73 4.31 -6.27 -3.30
CA LYS A 73 5.07 -7.43 -3.78
C LYS A 73 4.22 -8.70 -3.83
N ALA A 74 3.36 -8.91 -2.83
CA ALA A 74 2.44 -10.05 -2.82
C ALA A 74 1.41 -9.93 -3.94
N VAL A 75 0.74 -8.78 -4.07
CA VAL A 75 -0.22 -8.51 -5.14
C VAL A 75 0.40 -8.71 -6.52
N ASN A 76 1.60 -8.19 -6.76
CA ASN A 76 2.24 -8.34 -8.06
C ASN A 76 2.48 -9.82 -8.43
N ARG A 77 2.93 -10.63 -7.45
CA ARG A 77 3.10 -12.07 -7.65
C ARG A 77 1.76 -12.77 -7.90
N ASP A 78 0.74 -12.46 -7.10
CA ASP A 78 -0.56 -13.11 -7.18
C ASP A 78 -1.25 -12.78 -8.52
N VAL A 79 -1.18 -11.51 -8.96
CA VAL A 79 -1.69 -11.09 -10.27
C VAL A 79 -0.93 -11.78 -11.42
N GLN A 80 0.40 -11.85 -11.35
CA GLN A 80 1.19 -12.58 -12.35
C GLN A 80 0.77 -14.04 -12.45
N GLN A 81 0.57 -14.70 -11.31
CA GLN A 81 0.12 -16.08 -11.26
C GLN A 81 -1.26 -16.26 -11.92
N MET A 82 -2.24 -15.45 -11.52
CA MET A 82 -3.62 -15.50 -12.05
C MET A 82 -3.70 -15.24 -13.56
N LEU A 83 -2.81 -14.39 -14.09
CA LEU A 83 -2.73 -14.12 -15.52
C LEU A 83 -2.09 -15.28 -16.30
N CYS A 84 -1.19 -16.04 -15.67
CA CYS A 84 -0.43 -17.11 -16.31
C CYS A 84 -1.07 -18.49 -16.23
N ASP A 85 -1.93 -18.75 -15.25
CA ASP A 85 -2.50 -20.10 -14.99
C ASP A 85 -3.91 -20.32 -15.54
N GLY A 86 -4.44 -19.37 -16.30
CA GLY A 86 -5.78 -19.45 -16.89
C GLY A 86 -6.91 -19.18 -15.91
N SER A 87 -6.62 -18.64 -14.72
CA SER A 87 -7.66 -18.24 -13.75
C SER A 87 -8.58 -17.13 -14.26
N LEU A 88 -8.14 -16.35 -15.25
CA LEU A 88 -8.92 -15.30 -15.90
C LEU A 88 -9.78 -15.85 -17.05
N MET A 89 -11.09 -15.83 -16.88
CA MET A 89 -12.08 -16.29 -17.86
C MET A 89 -12.74 -15.10 -18.56
N SER A 90 -12.70 -15.10 -19.90
CA SER A 90 -13.26 -14.05 -20.76
C SER A 90 -14.60 -14.41 -21.40
N ASN A 91 -15.16 -15.58 -21.08
CA ASN A 91 -16.35 -16.12 -21.76
C ASN A 91 -17.68 -15.54 -21.22
N CYS A 92 -17.60 -14.44 -20.48
CA CYS A 92 -18.72 -13.77 -19.83
C CYS A 92 -18.71 -12.28 -20.24
N PRO A 93 -19.85 -11.56 -20.14
CA PRO A 93 -19.91 -10.12 -20.36
C PRO A 93 -19.05 -9.31 -19.36
N ILE A 94 -18.52 -9.97 -18.33
CA ILE A 94 -17.64 -9.42 -17.31
C ILE A 94 -16.46 -10.38 -17.16
N LEU A 95 -15.25 -9.84 -16.99
CA LEU A 95 -14.06 -10.64 -16.67
C LEU A 95 -14.26 -11.35 -15.32
N HIS A 96 -14.12 -12.66 -15.31
CA HIS A 96 -14.21 -13.46 -14.09
C HIS A 96 -12.85 -14.07 -13.77
N CYS A 97 -12.32 -13.81 -12.57
CA CYS A 97 -11.06 -14.39 -12.10
C CYS A 97 -11.33 -15.35 -10.94
N ARG A 98 -10.89 -16.60 -11.05
CA ARG A 98 -10.94 -17.55 -9.94
C ARG A 98 -9.72 -17.33 -9.05
N VAL A 99 -9.93 -17.12 -7.76
CA VAL A 99 -8.85 -17.05 -6.77
C VAL A 99 -8.79 -18.40 -6.05
N ASN A 100 -7.73 -19.16 -6.28
CA ASN A 100 -7.50 -20.40 -5.53
C ASN A 100 -6.86 -20.02 -4.19
N GLN A 101 -7.57 -20.26 -3.09
CA GLN A 101 -7.08 -20.05 -1.71
C GLN A 101 -6.20 -21.21 -1.25
#